data_AF-R6E2D2-F1
#
_entry.id   AF-R6E2D2-F1
#
_cell.length_a   1.000
_cell.length_b   1.000
_cell.length_c   1.000
_cell.angle_alpha   90.00
_cell.angle_beta   90.00
_cell.angle_gamma   90.00
#
_symmetry.space_group_name_H-M   'P 1'
#
loop_
_entity.id
_entity.type
_entity.pdbx_description
1 polymer ?
#
loop_
_entity_poly.entity_id
_entity_poly.type
_entity_poly.pdbx_seq_one_letter_code
_entity_poly.pdbx_strand_id
1 'polypeptide(L)'
;MNYLTLLAAQATGKGSSWTMILMMVAVFAVMYFLMIRPQKKKQKEEQAMRDNLQIGDEITTIGGIVGKIVTVKDDSLIIETGADRNRMKITRWAISQNNTANEKLAAERAAAKEAAEKEKAARMEAKGKTPKKKNKEEKF
;
A
#
# COMPACT_ATOMS: atom_id res chain seq x y z
N MET A 1 44.98 -1.84 10.96
CA MET A 1 44.98 -3.19 10.36
C MET A 1 43.62 -3.85 10.57
N ASN A 2 42.88 -3.90 9.48
CA ASN A 2 41.62 -4.58 9.15
C ASN A 2 40.71 -5.15 10.25
N TYR A 3 39.62 -4.43 10.53
CA TYR A 3 38.39 -4.96 11.14
C TYR A 3 37.66 -5.96 10.20
N LEU A 4 37.97 -5.94 8.90
CA LEU A 4 37.43 -6.87 7.90
C LEU A 4 37.89 -8.32 8.11
N THR A 5 39.09 -8.53 8.66
CA THR A 5 39.67 -9.87 8.89
C THR A 5 39.16 -10.54 10.16
N LEU A 6 38.63 -9.79 11.14
CA LEU A 6 38.10 -10.36 12.38
C LEU A 6 36.65 -10.86 12.22
N LEU A 7 35.88 -10.30 11.28
CA LEU A 7 34.57 -10.83 10.90
C LEU A 7 34.71 -12.09 10.01
N ALA A 8 35.77 -12.18 9.20
CA ALA A 8 36.09 -13.36 8.39
C ALA A 8 36.66 -14.54 9.19
N ALA A 9 37.29 -14.29 10.35
CA ALA A 9 37.84 -15.33 11.22
C ALA A 9 36.79 -16.07 12.08
N GLN A 10 35.54 -15.60 12.11
CA GLN A 10 34.43 -16.38 12.69
C GLN A 10 33.83 -17.39 11.68
N ALA A 11 34.35 -17.47 10.45
CA ALA A 11 33.90 -18.40 9.41
C ALA A 11 34.85 -19.59 9.16
N THR A 12 35.81 -19.85 10.04
CA THR A 12 36.73 -21.00 9.93
C THR A 12 36.49 -22.02 11.05
N GLY A 13 35.26 -22.51 11.13
CA GLY A 13 34.94 -23.74 11.85
C GLY A 13 35.21 -24.95 10.96
N LYS A 14 36.31 -25.67 11.23
CA LYS A 14 36.67 -26.97 10.63
C LYS A 14 35.69 -28.05 11.14
N GLY A 15 34.44 -27.98 10.73
CA GLY A 15 33.40 -28.97 11.00
C GLY A 15 32.71 -29.35 9.70
N SER A 16 33.01 -30.57 9.22
CA SER A 16 32.36 -31.33 8.13
C SER A 16 31.76 -30.50 6.98
N SER A 17 32.32 -30.59 5.77
CA SER A 17 31.81 -29.92 4.56
C SER A 17 30.29 -30.10 4.32
N TRP A 18 29.70 -31.17 4.86
CA TRP A 18 28.24 -31.37 4.92
C TRP A 18 27.50 -30.32 5.75
N THR A 19 28.03 -29.92 6.91
CA THR A 19 27.46 -28.86 7.76
C THR A 19 27.48 -27.51 7.06
N MET A 20 28.52 -27.21 6.27
CA MET A 20 28.61 -25.97 5.50
C MET A 20 27.59 -25.92 4.35
N ILE A 21 27.41 -27.03 3.62
CA ILE A 21 26.38 -27.14 2.57
C ILE A 21 24.99 -27.01 3.18
N LEU A 22 24.76 -27.64 4.34
CA LEU A 22 23.47 -27.59 5.04
C LEU A 22 23.15 -26.18 5.55
N MET A 23 24.14 -25.46 6.09
CA MET A 23 24.00 -24.03 6.44
C MET A 23 23.76 -23.15 5.22
N MET A 24 24.45 -23.39 4.10
CA MET A 24 24.26 -22.65 2.84
C MET A 24 22.83 -22.81 2.33
N VAL A 25 22.34 -24.06 2.24
CA VAL A 25 20.97 -24.37 1.80
C VAL A 25 19.95 -23.77 2.76
N ALA A 26 20.20 -23.80 4.07
CA ALA A 26 19.31 -23.19 5.06
C ALA A 26 19.18 -21.66 4.86
N VAL A 27 20.27 -20.94 4.61
CA VAL A 27 20.24 -19.50 4.33
C VAL A 27 19.49 -19.21 3.03
N PHE A 28 19.75 -19.95 1.95
CA PHE A 28 19.02 -19.81 0.70
C PHE A 28 17.53 -20.12 0.85
N ALA A 29 17.18 -21.15 1.62
CA ALA A 29 15.79 -21.51 1.89
C ALA A 29 15.05 -20.40 2.65
N VAL A 30 15.68 -19.81 3.68
CA VAL A 30 15.09 -18.70 4.43
C VAL A 30 14.93 -17.45 3.57
N MET A 31 15.96 -17.08 2.79
CA MET A 31 15.92 -15.92 1.89
C MET A 31 14.86 -16.10 0.79
N TYR A 32 14.77 -17.28 0.18
CA TYR A 32 13.77 -17.64 -0.82
C TYR A 32 12.35 -17.56 -0.23
N PHE A 33 12.14 -18.15 0.94
CA PHE A 33 10.84 -18.17 1.59
C PHE A 33 10.37 -16.77 2.02
N LEU A 34 11.28 -15.95 2.56
CA LEU A 34 10.99 -14.58 2.96
C LEU A 34 10.77 -13.63 1.79
N MET A 35 11.38 -13.83 0.62
CA MET A 35 11.20 -12.94 -0.53
C MET A 35 10.02 -13.33 -1.44
N ILE A 36 9.77 -14.62 -1.65
CA ILE A 36 8.72 -15.08 -2.57
C ILE A 36 7.32 -14.89 -2.00
N ARG A 37 7.15 -15.06 -0.69
CA ARG A 37 5.87 -14.81 -0.04
C ARG A 37 5.39 -13.36 -0.18
N PRO A 38 6.20 -12.32 0.10
CA PRO A 38 5.80 -10.93 -0.11
C PRO A 38 5.73 -10.56 -1.59
N GLN A 39 6.61 -11.08 -2.46
CA GLN A 39 6.53 -10.79 -3.90
C GLN A 39 5.23 -11.30 -4.52
N LYS A 40 4.84 -12.55 -4.24
CA LYS A 40 3.57 -13.11 -4.73
C LYS A 40 2.36 -12.34 -4.23
N LYS A 41 2.40 -11.83 -2.99
CA LYS A 41 1.32 -11.01 -2.44
C LYS A 41 1.21 -9.67 -3.16
N LYS A 42 2.33 -8.97 -3.36
CA LYS A 42 2.36 -7.69 -4.10
C LYS A 42 1.91 -7.85 -5.56
N GLN A 43 2.36 -8.88 -6.26
CA GLN A 43 1.95 -9.17 -7.64
C GLN A 43 0.44 -9.43 -7.74
N LYS A 44 -0.13 -10.21 -6.80
CA LYS A 44 -1.58 -10.46 -6.75
C LYS A 44 -2.38 -9.18 -6.46
N GLU A 45 -1.90 -8.32 -5.56
CA GLU A 45 -2.54 -7.04 -5.25
C GLU A 45 -2.51 -6.08 -6.46
N GLU A 46 -1.37 -5.98 -7.15
CA GLU A 46 -1.26 -5.18 -8.39
C GLU A 46 -2.15 -5.72 -9.51
N GLN A 47 -2.23 -7.04 -9.66
CA GLN A 47 -3.07 -7.65 -10.68
C GLN A 47 -4.56 -7.47 -10.36
N ALA A 48 -4.97 -7.68 -9.11
CA ALA A 48 -6.34 -7.41 -8.67
C ALA A 48 -6.75 -5.95 -8.86
N MET A 49 -5.84 -5.00 -8.63
CA MET A 49 -6.09 -3.58 -8.92
C MET A 49 -6.37 -3.35 -10.40
N ARG A 50 -5.57 -3.96 -11.28
CA ARG A 50 -5.71 -3.84 -12.74
C ARG A 50 -6.97 -4.51 -13.28
N ASP A 51 -7.42 -5.59 -12.65
CA ASP A 51 -8.64 -6.28 -13.03
C ASP A 51 -9.91 -5.51 -12.59
N ASN A 52 -9.82 -4.74 -11.50
CA ASN A 52 -10.93 -3.95 -10.97
C ASN A 52 -11.05 -2.55 -11.59
N LEU A 53 -10.42 -2.31 -12.73
CA LEU A 53 -10.50 -1.03 -13.44
C LEU A 53 -11.82 -0.91 -14.20
N GLN A 54 -12.51 0.21 -14.02
CA GLN A 54 -13.82 0.46 -14.62
C GLN A 54 -13.79 1.61 -15.64
N ILE A 55 -14.79 1.65 -16.52
CA ILE A 55 -14.99 2.76 -17.45
C ILE A 55 -15.34 4.00 -16.63
N GLY A 56 -14.66 5.11 -16.91
CA GLY A 56 -14.83 6.38 -16.21
C GLY A 56 -13.82 6.64 -15.11
N ASP A 57 -13.02 5.65 -14.72
CA ASP A 57 -11.93 5.82 -13.75
C ASP A 57 -10.81 6.70 -14.32
N GLU A 58 -10.31 7.60 -13.47
CA GLU A 58 -9.11 8.36 -13.72
C GLU A 58 -7.90 7.58 -13.22
N ILE A 59 -6.96 7.33 -14.11
CA ILE A 59 -5.79 6.50 -13.85
C ILE A 59 -4.50 7.23 -14.15
N THR A 60 -3.45 6.83 -13.46
CA THR A 60 -2.08 7.23 -13.75
C THR A 60 -1.29 6.03 -14.25
N THR A 61 -0.73 6.15 -15.44
CA THR A 61 0.15 5.14 -16.04
C THR A 61 1.56 5.18 -15.44
N ILE A 62 2.35 4.13 -15.65
CA ILE A 62 3.75 4.05 -15.16
C ILE A 62 4.61 5.20 -15.71
N GLY A 63 4.31 5.71 -16.92
CA GLY A 63 4.99 6.85 -17.54
C GLY A 63 4.53 8.22 -17.02
N GLY A 64 3.65 8.28 -16.02
CA GLY A 64 3.13 9.54 -15.48
C GLY A 64 2.01 10.18 -16.30
N ILE A 65 1.48 9.50 -17.32
CA ILE A 65 0.34 9.99 -18.10
C ILE A 65 -0.92 9.75 -17.28
N VAL A 66 -1.68 10.83 -17.06
CA VAL A 66 -2.98 10.81 -16.40
C VAL A 66 -4.08 10.88 -17.45
N GLY A 67 -5.12 10.08 -17.28
CA GLY A 67 -6.25 10.07 -18.21
C GLY A 67 -7.44 9.26 -17.69
N LYS A 68 -8.56 9.37 -18.39
CA LYS A 68 -9.80 8.66 -18.06
C LYS A 68 -9.97 7.43 -18.94
N ILE A 69 -10.40 6.31 -18.35
CA ILE A 69 -10.73 5.09 -19.09
C ILE A 69 -12.04 5.27 -19.86
N VAL A 70 -12.00 5.10 -21.17
CA VAL A 70 -13.18 5.14 -22.06
C VAL A 70 -13.66 3.74 -22.41
N THR A 71 -12.74 2.79 -22.54
CA THR A 71 -13.07 1.41 -22.90
C THR A 71 -12.09 0.45 -22.25
N VAL A 72 -12.61 -0.62 -21.64
CA VAL A 72 -11.82 -1.71 -21.06
C VAL A 72 -11.93 -2.93 -21.97
N LYS A 73 -10.78 -3.53 -22.31
CA LYS A 73 -10.68 -4.89 -22.87
C LYS A 73 -9.76 -5.70 -21.96
N ASP A 74 -9.72 -7.01 -22.16
CA ASP A 74 -9.02 -7.92 -21.23
C ASP A 74 -7.52 -7.61 -21.06
N ASP A 75 -6.84 -7.30 -22.16
CA ASP A 75 -5.37 -7.08 -22.17
C ASP A 75 -4.96 -5.62 -22.45
N SER A 76 -5.89 -4.81 -22.96
CA SER A 76 -5.65 -3.41 -23.31
C SER A 76 -6.85 -2.54 -22.99
N LEU A 77 -6.61 -1.25 -22.77
CA LEU A 77 -7.64 -0.28 -22.46
C LEU A 77 -7.40 0.99 -23.27
N ILE A 78 -8.49 1.68 -23.60
CA ILE A 78 -8.44 2.96 -24.31
C ILE A 78 -8.64 4.05 -23.28
N ILE A 79 -7.65 4.91 -23.15
CA ILE A 79 -7.69 6.07 -22.29
C ILE A 79 -7.79 7.35 -23.10
N GLU A 80 -8.46 8.33 -22.51
CA GLU A 80 -8.51 9.70 -22.99
C GLU A 80 -7.61 10.55 -22.11
N THR A 81 -6.64 11.24 -22.71
CA THR A 81 -5.65 12.08 -22.00
C THR A 81 -5.53 13.46 -22.63
N GLY A 82 -5.20 14.45 -21.81
CA GLY A 82 -5.03 15.85 -22.22
C GLY A 82 -6.33 16.61 -22.50
N ALA A 83 -6.21 17.90 -22.78
CA ALA A 83 -7.34 18.77 -23.13
C ALA A 83 -7.96 18.42 -24.48
N ASP A 84 -7.15 17.88 -25.40
CA ASP A 84 -7.54 17.53 -26.78
C ASP A 84 -8.27 16.19 -26.88
N ARG A 85 -8.58 15.55 -25.74
CA ARG A 85 -9.29 14.26 -25.66
C ARG A 85 -8.65 13.17 -26.55
N ASN A 86 -7.32 13.12 -26.56
CA ASN A 86 -6.62 12.16 -27.39
C ASN A 86 -6.84 10.75 -26.85
N ARG A 87 -7.30 9.84 -27.72
CA ARG A 87 -7.59 8.45 -27.36
C ARG A 87 -6.42 7.55 -27.71
N MET A 88 -5.81 6.97 -26.68
CA MET A 88 -4.65 6.11 -26.83
C MET A 88 -4.94 4.72 -26.26
N LYS A 89 -4.49 3.69 -26.97
CA LYS A 89 -4.52 2.32 -26.47
C LYS A 89 -3.29 2.09 -25.62
N ILE A 90 -3.51 1.69 -24.37
CA ILE A 90 -2.47 1.29 -23.44
C ILE A 90 -2.73 -0.15 -22.98
N THR A 91 -1.68 -0.84 -22.55
CA THR A 91 -1.81 -2.18 -21.98
C THR A 91 -2.28 -2.09 -20.53
N ARG A 92 -3.04 -3.09 -20.08
CA ARG A 92 -3.52 -3.15 -18.68
C ARG A 92 -2.38 -3.15 -17.67
N TRP A 93 -1.24 -3.74 -18.01
CA TRP A 93 -0.06 -3.75 -17.15
C TRP A 93 0.61 -2.37 -17.00
N ALA A 94 0.35 -1.42 -17.90
CA ALA A 94 0.96 -0.09 -17.85
C ALA A 94 0.31 0.84 -16.81
N ILE A 95 -0.67 0.34 -16.05
CA ILE A 95 -1.40 1.11 -15.05
C ILE A 95 -0.70 0.99 -13.70
N SER A 96 -0.35 2.14 -13.14
CA SER A 96 0.34 2.29 -11.87
C SER A 96 -0.64 2.53 -10.73
N GLN A 97 -1.58 3.47 -10.94
CA GLN A 97 -2.52 3.89 -9.91
C GLN A 97 -3.91 4.17 -10.51
N ASN A 98 -4.95 3.86 -9.74
CA ASN A 98 -6.33 4.30 -10.01
C ASN A 98 -6.67 5.42 -9.02
N ASN A 99 -6.75 6.65 -9.50
CA ASN A 99 -6.96 7.83 -8.68
C ASN A 99 -8.40 7.84 -8.13
N THR A 100 -9.39 7.47 -8.94
CA THR A 100 -10.80 7.40 -8.53
C THR A 100 -11.06 6.36 -7.45
N ALA A 101 -10.42 5.19 -7.53
CA ALA A 101 -10.51 4.17 -6.48
C ALA A 101 -9.80 4.62 -5.19
N ASN A 102 -8.67 5.32 -5.30
CA ASN A 102 -7.90 5.79 -4.16
C ASN A 102 -8.63 6.91 -3.39
N GLU A 103 -9.32 7.81 -4.10
CA GLU A 103 -10.16 8.84 -3.49
C GLU A 103 -11.37 8.26 -2.74
N LYS A 104 -12.03 7.24 -3.31
CA LYS A 104 -13.14 6.53 -2.63
C LYS A 104 -12.69 5.83 -1.36
N LEU A 105 -11.55 5.12 -1.41
CA LEU A 105 -10.94 4.49 -0.23
C LEU A 105 -10.52 5.51 0.84
N ALA A 106 -10.07 6.70 0.44
CA ALA A 106 -9.75 7.79 1.35
C ALA A 106 -11.01 8.39 1.99
N ALA A 107 -12.08 8.58 1.22
CA ALA A 107 -13.36 9.08 1.70
C ALA A 107 -14.04 8.11 2.68
N GLU A 108 -14.05 6.80 2.41
CA GLU A 108 -14.57 5.80 3.35
C GLU A 108 -13.75 5.73 4.65
N ARG A 109 -12.43 5.87 4.57
CA ARG A 109 -11.55 5.92 5.75
C ARG A 109 -11.76 7.19 6.57
N ALA A 110 -12.08 8.32 5.93
CA ALA A 110 -12.42 9.56 6.63
C ALA A 110 -13.79 9.43 7.31
N ALA A 111 -14.81 8.93 6.60
CA ALA A 111 -16.15 8.72 7.15
C ALA A 111 -16.16 7.69 8.30
N ALA A 112 -15.38 6.60 8.19
CA ALA A 112 -15.25 5.61 9.26
C ALA A 112 -14.51 6.17 10.49
N LYS A 113 -13.52 7.05 10.30
CA LYS A 113 -12.85 7.75 11.41
C LYS A 113 -13.78 8.74 12.09
N GLU A 114 -14.55 9.51 11.33
CA GLU A 114 -15.56 10.44 11.87
C GLU A 114 -16.70 9.70 12.58
N ALA A 115 -17.17 8.56 12.04
CA ALA A 115 -18.17 7.73 12.69
C ALA A 115 -17.64 7.10 13.99
N ALA A 116 -16.40 6.58 13.98
CA ALA A 116 -15.76 6.05 15.18
C ALA A 116 -15.46 7.14 16.22
N GLU A 117 -15.18 8.38 15.80
CA GLU A 117 -14.98 9.52 16.69
C GLU A 117 -16.30 10.02 17.27
N LYS A 118 -17.37 10.07 16.48
CA LYS A 118 -18.73 10.38 16.96
C LYS A 118 -19.27 9.30 17.91
N GLU A 119 -18.99 8.03 17.65
CA GLU A 119 -19.33 6.93 18.55
C GLU A 119 -18.50 6.97 19.84
N LYS A 120 -17.20 7.28 19.76
CA LYS A 120 -16.35 7.50 20.95
C LYS A 120 -16.80 8.72 21.76
N ALA A 121 -17.16 9.82 21.11
CA ALA A 121 -17.68 11.01 21.77
C ALA A 121 -19.02 10.73 22.47
N ALA A 122 -19.96 10.04 21.80
CA ALA A 122 -21.22 9.61 22.39
C ALA A 122 -21.02 8.64 23.56
N ARG A 123 -20.03 7.73 23.47
CA ARG A 123 -19.68 6.80 24.55
C ARG A 123 -18.93 7.47 25.71
N MET A 124 -18.27 8.60 25.46
CA MET A 124 -17.65 9.46 26.49
C MET A 124 -18.69 10.34 27.20
N GLU A 125 -19.71 10.83 26.48
CA GLU A 125 -20.85 11.55 27.08
C GLU A 125 -21.73 10.63 27.95
N ALA A 126 -21.96 9.38 27.51
CA ALA A 126 -22.70 8.39 28.29
C ALA A 126 -22.01 7.94 29.60
N LYS A 127 -20.71 8.22 29.78
CA LYS A 127 -19.92 7.88 30.98
C LYS A 127 -19.78 9.02 32.00
N GLY A 128 -20.54 10.10 31.87
CA GLY A 128 -20.84 11.02 32.97
C GLY A 128 -19.62 11.71 33.62
N LYS A 129 -19.16 12.81 33.03
CA LYS A 129 -18.50 13.89 33.78
C LYS A 129 -18.99 15.24 33.27
N THR A 130 -20.03 15.74 33.93
CA THR A 130 -20.58 17.09 33.75
C THR A 130 -19.49 18.16 33.94
N PRO A 131 -19.24 19.06 32.98
CA PRO A 131 -18.39 20.22 33.20
C PRO A 131 -19.16 21.24 34.05
N LYS A 132 -18.78 21.39 35.34
CA LYS A 132 -19.26 22.49 36.17
C LYS A 132 -18.76 23.82 35.59
N LYS A 133 -19.60 24.50 34.81
CA LYS A 133 -19.52 25.95 34.59
C LYS A 133 -19.60 26.64 35.95
N LYS A 134 -18.52 27.28 36.38
CA LYS A 134 -18.55 28.40 37.31
C LYS A 134 -17.81 29.56 36.66
N ASN A 135 -18.52 30.33 35.84
CA ASN A 135 -18.29 31.77 35.74
C ASN A 135 -19.66 32.40 35.94
N LYS A 136 -19.86 32.97 37.13
CA LYS A 136 -21.00 33.83 37.43
C LYS A 136 -20.42 35.24 37.54
N GLU A 137 -20.69 35.99 36.48
CA GLU A 137 -21.10 37.40 36.48
C GLU A 137 -20.26 38.41 37.28
N GLU A 138 -19.70 39.35 36.52
CA GLU A 138 -19.51 40.73 36.95
C GLU A 138 -20.80 41.28 37.58
N LYS A 139 -20.69 41.87 38.78
CA LYS A 139 -21.23 43.20 39.12
C LYS A 139 -20.95 43.54 40.59
N PHE A 140 -20.52 44.79 40.77
CA PHE A 140 -20.25 45.55 42.00
C PHE A 140 -18.84 45.47 42.56
#